data_AF-A0A3L7NAV9-F1
#
_entry.id   AF-A0A3L7NAV9-F1
#
_cell.length_a   1.000
_cell.length_b   1.000
_cell.length_c   1.000
_cell.angle_alpha   90.00
_cell.angle_beta   90.00
_cell.angle_gamma   90.00
#
_symmetry.space_group_name_H-M   'P 1'
#
loop_
_entity.id
_entity.type
_entity.pdbx_description
1 polymer ?
#
loop_
_entity_poly.entity_id
_entity_poly.type
_entity_poly.pdbx_seq_one_letter_code
_entity_poly.pdbx_strand_id
1 'polypeptide(L)'
;MTAFKNEGPVSEKKPETPRASTRSSTAGGRETVESVIVAFTLALLFRAFEAEAFVIPTGSMAPTLMGRHKDLVCELCGTDFRVGASAEEDDQSQSLRLERRSLEAELESLEKKSGDSFRSQTEQAAVRSRIESLRAPHGPLARIQARLEGKMIIEATCPGCRFGTPLVRQTSDQTSYDPRYPSYSGDRILVSKFAYDFAEPQRWDVVVFKYPEDAKTNYIKRLIGLPGEIVSIAGGDIWTRKGDQAVETIARKPPKKILAMLQCVHESRYESQKLLAAGWPAGWSDWRAPNTDGPQWKANEQFSSFTINCSSSDRSTLRYRHFVPSDQQWAIVERGDRFDQDGSVIPALIDDFQSYNAIPTRPHWVGDLAVEVQVESLNDSGVVEFDLVEGGEEYRCGVNLTDGRVSLEFKDESETDQSDIKPPTAQSRMKGRGRWTVLFANVDNQLSVFVDGKLLEFDRSTMFVRSPETILPRDDIIPEPGNHTPLDTSPVGITSIGATVRVSDIRVLRDIYYIGAVDVGNRPGELLERSRLEYVLGPDQFFVLGDNSAASKDGRMWREGHHVDRNLLIGKALVIFWPHAVSPQWSVPVNLGIVQMRLPCWPNFARMRFIR
;
A
#
# COMPACT_ATOMS: atom_id res chain seq x y z
N MET A 1 57.99 44.23 74.92
CA MET A 1 56.97 45.13 74.35
C MET A 1 55.65 44.38 74.26
N THR A 2 54.59 45.07 74.63
CA THR A 2 53.29 44.60 75.12
C THR A 2 52.35 44.09 74.03
N ALA A 3 51.34 43.33 74.45
CA ALA A 3 50.35 42.59 73.67
C ALA A 3 49.00 43.34 73.46
N PHE A 4 48.06 42.65 72.78
CA PHE A 4 46.58 42.81 72.71
C PHE A 4 46.02 43.77 71.62
N LYS A 5 44.84 43.60 71.00
CA LYS A 5 43.70 42.65 71.14
C LYS A 5 42.75 42.71 69.92
N ASN A 6 41.96 41.64 69.74
CA ASN A 6 40.68 41.54 69.04
C ASN A 6 39.69 42.67 69.31
N GLU A 7 38.80 42.99 68.35
CA GLU A 7 37.34 43.15 68.57
C GLU A 7 36.54 42.73 67.31
N GLY A 8 35.41 42.03 67.53
CA GLY A 8 34.39 41.68 66.51
C GLY A 8 33.24 42.69 66.45
N PRO A 9 32.00 42.27 66.16
CA PRO A 9 31.35 42.28 64.85
C PRO A 9 30.39 43.47 64.64
N VAL A 10 30.12 43.85 63.38
CA VAL A 10 29.11 44.86 63.01
C VAL A 10 27.99 44.23 62.17
N SER A 11 26.76 44.53 62.59
CA SER A 11 25.44 44.03 62.19
C SER A 11 25.09 44.16 60.70
N GLU A 12 24.48 43.10 60.15
CA GLU A 12 23.80 43.06 58.84
C GLU A 12 22.60 44.03 58.80
N LYS A 13 22.61 44.96 57.83
CA LYS A 13 21.41 45.70 57.39
C LYS A 13 20.80 45.00 56.18
N LYS A 14 19.51 44.69 56.29
CA LYS A 14 18.65 44.06 55.27
C LYS A 14 18.51 44.99 54.04
N PRO A 15 18.76 44.53 52.80
CA PRO A 15 18.53 45.34 51.60
C PRO A 15 17.03 45.41 51.24
N GLU A 16 16.57 46.60 50.92
CA GLU A 16 15.20 46.91 50.48
C GLU A 16 14.93 46.35 49.07
N THR A 17 13.76 45.74 48.89
CA THR A 17 13.26 45.21 47.61
C THR A 17 12.85 46.33 46.64
N PRO A 18 13.18 46.22 45.34
CA PRO A 18 12.74 47.21 44.36
C PRO A 18 11.23 47.10 44.09
N ARG A 19 10.54 48.25 44.09
CA ARG A 19 9.12 48.38 43.74
C ARG A 19 8.86 47.82 42.34
N ALA A 20 8.03 46.80 42.24
CA ALA A 20 7.52 46.26 40.99
C ALA A 20 6.70 47.33 40.25
N SER A 21 7.10 47.65 39.02
CA SER A 21 6.25 48.38 38.07
C SER A 21 5.03 47.52 37.74
N THR A 22 3.84 48.01 38.05
CA THR A 22 2.57 47.43 37.64
C THR A 22 2.46 47.41 36.10
N ARG A 23 2.82 46.28 35.48
CA ARG A 23 2.36 45.98 34.11
C ARG A 23 0.86 45.70 34.17
N SER A 24 0.07 46.47 33.43
CA SER A 24 -1.38 46.29 33.35
C SER A 24 -1.72 44.92 32.74
N SER A 25 -2.60 44.17 33.42
CA SER A 25 -3.12 42.86 32.99
C SER A 25 -3.88 42.88 31.65
N THR A 26 -4.16 44.04 31.09
CA THR A 26 -4.81 44.23 29.80
C THR A 26 -3.90 44.06 28.57
N ALA A 27 -2.57 44.08 28.74
CA ALA A 27 -1.64 43.96 27.62
C ALA A 27 -1.51 42.51 27.08
N GLY A 28 -1.43 41.51 27.97
CA GLY A 28 -1.26 40.11 27.57
C GLY A 28 -2.50 39.51 26.87
N GLY A 29 -3.70 39.96 27.25
CA GLY A 29 -4.95 39.52 26.60
C GLY A 29 -5.08 40.03 25.17
N ARG A 30 -4.64 41.27 24.91
CA ARG A 30 -4.65 41.87 23.57
C ARG A 30 -3.62 41.20 22.66
N GLU A 31 -2.40 40.96 23.13
CA GLU A 31 -1.37 40.24 22.36
C GLU A 31 -1.81 38.80 22.02
N THR A 32 -2.50 38.13 22.94
CA THR A 32 -3.07 36.79 22.70
C THR A 32 -4.15 36.83 21.62
N VAL A 33 -5.07 37.81 21.69
CA VAL A 33 -6.14 37.98 20.70
C VAL A 33 -5.58 38.36 19.33
N GLU A 34 -4.61 39.27 19.27
CA GLU A 34 -3.93 39.66 18.03
C GLU A 34 -3.19 38.47 17.41
N SER A 35 -2.50 37.66 18.21
CA SER A 35 -1.83 36.44 17.74
C SER A 35 -2.82 35.41 17.20
N VAL A 36 -3.98 35.23 17.84
CA VAL A 36 -5.04 34.32 17.36
C VAL A 36 -5.66 34.83 16.05
N ILE A 37 -5.92 36.14 15.92
CA ILE A 37 -6.46 36.74 14.70
C ILE A 37 -5.46 36.63 13.56
N VAL A 38 -4.18 36.93 13.80
CA VAL A 38 -3.12 36.77 12.80
C VAL A 38 -2.98 35.32 12.39
N ALA A 39 -2.94 34.38 13.34
CA ALA A 39 -2.88 32.94 13.04
C ALA A 39 -4.10 32.47 12.23
N PHE A 40 -5.31 32.92 12.58
CA PHE A 40 -6.54 32.58 11.86
C PHE A 40 -6.57 33.20 10.45
N THR A 41 -6.14 34.46 10.32
CA THR A 41 -6.05 35.15 9.03
C THR A 41 -5.02 34.50 8.13
N LEU A 42 -3.82 34.20 8.65
CA LEU A 42 -2.80 33.45 7.92
C LEU A 42 -3.29 32.04 7.55
N ALA A 43 -3.99 31.34 8.44
CA ALA A 43 -4.57 30.04 8.13
C ALA A 43 -5.65 30.13 7.04
N LEU A 44 -6.48 31.18 7.06
CA LEU A 44 -7.47 31.44 6.01
C LEU A 44 -6.81 31.82 4.68
N LEU A 45 -5.78 32.66 4.69
CA LEU A 45 -5.02 33.02 3.49
C LEU A 45 -4.29 31.80 2.91
N PHE A 46 -3.62 31.03 3.77
CA PHE A 46 -2.96 29.77 3.38
C PHE A 46 -3.96 28.77 2.78
N ARG A 47 -5.16 28.65 3.37
CA ARG A 47 -6.23 27.79 2.86
C ARG A 47 -6.87 28.32 1.57
N ALA A 48 -7.06 29.63 1.45
CA ALA A 48 -7.71 30.26 0.31
C ALA A 48 -6.80 30.30 -0.91
N PHE A 49 -5.49 30.51 -0.69
CA PHE A 49 -4.55 30.78 -1.77
C PHE A 49 -3.57 29.63 -1.99
N GLU A 50 -2.85 29.13 -0.99
CA GLU A 50 -1.70 28.25 -1.25
C GLU A 50 -1.99 26.75 -1.25
N ALA A 51 -2.81 26.28 -0.31
CA ALA A 51 -2.98 24.87 -0.06
C ALA A 51 -4.41 24.48 0.30
N GLU A 52 -4.98 23.53 -0.44
CA GLU A 52 -6.34 23.03 -0.19
C GLU A 52 -6.30 21.61 0.37
N ALA A 53 -7.17 21.37 1.36
CA ALA A 53 -7.32 20.08 2.00
C ALA A 53 -8.43 19.27 1.32
N PHE A 54 -8.08 18.09 0.81
CA PHE A 54 -9.03 17.16 0.21
C PHE A 54 -9.15 15.89 1.03
N VAL A 55 -10.36 15.34 1.12
CA VAL A 55 -10.61 13.97 1.62
C VAL A 55 -10.68 13.06 0.41
N ILE A 56 -9.98 11.93 0.44
CA ILE A 56 -10.00 10.95 -0.64
C ILE A 56 -11.09 9.91 -0.37
N PRO A 57 -12.20 9.89 -1.13
CA PRO A 57 -13.29 8.95 -0.86
C PRO A 57 -13.07 7.57 -1.49
N THR A 58 -12.34 7.48 -2.60
CA THR A 58 -12.21 6.25 -3.40
C THR A 58 -10.85 5.59 -3.28
N GLY A 59 -10.82 4.27 -3.45
CA GLY A 59 -9.63 3.43 -3.39
C GLY A 59 -8.73 3.44 -4.62
N SER A 60 -8.98 4.32 -5.59
CA SER A 60 -8.34 4.23 -6.92
C SER A 60 -6.85 4.53 -6.94
N MET A 61 -6.36 5.20 -5.90
CA MET A 61 -4.93 5.50 -5.69
C MET A 61 -4.32 4.61 -4.60
N ALA A 62 -5.04 3.60 -4.10
CA ALA A 62 -4.43 2.62 -3.22
C ALA A 62 -3.34 1.89 -4.01
N PRO A 63 -2.13 1.78 -3.47
CA PRO A 63 -1.76 1.88 -2.05
C PRO A 63 -1.09 3.21 -1.68
N THR A 64 -0.87 4.09 -2.64
CA THR A 64 -0.24 5.40 -2.44
C THR A 64 -1.09 6.29 -1.52
N LEU A 65 -2.39 6.35 -1.82
CA LEU A 65 -3.40 7.08 -1.06
C LEU A 65 -4.59 6.16 -0.76
N MET A 66 -4.97 6.11 0.50
CA MET A 66 -6.14 5.33 0.90
C MET A 66 -7.39 6.18 0.76
N GLY A 67 -8.36 5.67 -0.01
CA GLY A 67 -9.74 6.12 0.05
C GLY A 67 -10.43 5.71 1.34
N ARG A 68 -11.77 5.72 1.35
CA ARG A 68 -12.51 5.08 2.45
C ARG A 68 -12.05 3.64 2.63
N HIS A 69 -11.66 3.27 3.84
CA HIS A 69 -11.06 1.96 4.11
C HIS A 69 -11.28 1.50 5.54
N LYS A 70 -10.97 0.24 5.78
CA LYS A 70 -10.81 -0.39 7.08
C LYS A 70 -9.33 -0.77 7.23
N ASP A 71 -8.81 -0.67 8.45
CA ASP A 71 -7.50 -1.24 8.82
C ASP A 71 -7.75 -2.60 9.50
N LEU A 72 -7.01 -3.64 9.10
CA LEU A 72 -7.18 -5.00 9.57
C LEU A 72 -5.86 -5.62 9.99
N VAL A 73 -5.95 -6.55 10.93
CA VAL A 73 -4.88 -7.51 11.25
C VAL A 73 -5.46 -8.89 10.95
N CYS A 74 -4.77 -9.66 10.11
CA CYS A 74 -5.20 -11.03 9.81
C CYS A 74 -5.11 -11.87 11.08
N GLU A 75 -6.21 -12.48 11.48
CA GLU A 75 -6.27 -13.28 12.71
C GLU A 75 -5.49 -14.61 12.62
N LEU A 76 -5.12 -15.05 11.42
CA LEU A 76 -4.37 -16.30 11.21
C LEU A 76 -2.86 -16.13 11.06
N CYS A 77 -2.41 -15.05 10.42
CA CYS A 77 -0.98 -14.85 10.16
C CYS A 77 -0.42 -13.58 10.78
N GLY A 78 -1.26 -12.68 11.30
CA GLY A 78 -0.86 -11.43 11.93
C GLY A 78 -0.49 -10.30 10.96
N THR A 79 -0.62 -10.51 9.65
CA THR A 79 -0.34 -9.46 8.65
C THR A 79 -1.26 -8.26 8.83
N ASP A 80 -0.69 -7.06 8.87
CA ASP A 80 -1.43 -5.79 8.83
C ASP A 80 -1.77 -5.41 7.39
N PHE A 81 -3.05 -5.18 7.08
CA PHE A 81 -3.49 -4.82 5.73
C PHE A 81 -4.71 -3.89 5.74
N ARG A 82 -5.07 -3.37 4.56
CA ARG A 82 -6.16 -2.41 4.39
C ARG A 82 -7.13 -2.92 3.34
N VAL A 83 -8.42 -2.68 3.58
CA VAL A 83 -9.50 -2.98 2.63
C VAL A 83 -10.34 -1.74 2.40
N GLY A 84 -10.70 -1.51 1.16
CA GLY A 84 -11.50 -0.43 0.63
C GLY A 84 -12.95 -0.58 1.07
N ALA A 85 -13.50 0.54 1.51
CA ALA A 85 -14.85 0.69 2.01
C ALA A 85 -15.60 1.78 1.23
N SER A 86 -15.18 2.02 -0.03
CA SER A 86 -15.76 3.06 -0.87
C SER A 86 -17.20 2.75 -1.29
N ALA A 87 -17.55 1.48 -1.49
CA ALA A 87 -18.91 1.04 -1.81
C ALA A 87 -19.92 1.30 -0.68
N GLU A 88 -19.47 1.40 0.57
CA GLU A 88 -20.35 1.64 1.73
C GLU A 88 -21.01 3.03 1.70
N GLU A 89 -20.40 3.97 0.97
CA GLU A 89 -20.73 5.39 0.98
C GLU A 89 -20.66 6.00 -0.42
N ASP A 90 -21.23 5.31 -1.40
CA ASP A 90 -21.43 5.83 -2.75
C ASP A 90 -22.59 6.86 -2.81
N ASP A 91 -22.78 7.48 -3.98
CA ASP A 91 -23.84 8.49 -4.20
C ASP A 91 -25.26 7.96 -3.94
N GLN A 92 -25.50 6.68 -4.23
CA GLN A 92 -26.79 6.05 -3.98
C GLN A 92 -27.02 5.76 -2.49
N SER A 93 -25.96 5.58 -1.69
CA SER A 93 -26.09 5.26 -0.26
C SER A 93 -26.69 6.42 0.52
N GLN A 94 -26.36 7.66 0.16
CA GLN A 94 -26.98 8.85 0.77
C GLN A 94 -28.47 8.96 0.44
N SER A 95 -28.84 8.79 -0.84
CA SER A 95 -30.25 8.82 -1.24
C SER A 95 -31.07 7.72 -0.57
N LEU A 96 -30.51 6.50 -0.48
CA LEU A 96 -31.15 5.37 0.20
C LEU A 96 -31.38 5.63 1.69
N ARG A 97 -30.41 6.24 2.40
CA ARG A 97 -30.58 6.57 3.82
C ARG A 97 -31.59 7.68 4.05
N LEU A 98 -31.64 8.69 3.18
CA LEU A 98 -32.66 9.74 3.24
C LEU A 98 -34.05 9.16 2.99
N GLU A 99 -34.20 8.30 1.98
CA GLU A 99 -35.44 7.59 1.69
C GLU A 99 -35.87 6.70 2.87
N ARG A 100 -34.93 5.95 3.45
CA ARG A 100 -35.20 5.13 4.65
C ARG A 100 -35.71 5.98 5.81
N ARG A 101 -35.02 7.08 6.15
CA ARG A 101 -35.45 8.00 7.21
C ARG A 101 -36.83 8.59 6.95
N SER A 102 -37.15 8.91 5.69
CA SER A 102 -38.48 9.40 5.31
C SER A 102 -39.56 8.35 5.56
N LEU A 103 -39.31 7.09 5.21
CA LEU A 103 -40.25 5.99 5.43
C LEU A 103 -40.38 5.61 6.92
N GLU A 104 -39.28 5.67 7.68
CA GLU A 104 -39.27 5.47 9.13
C GLU A 104 -40.12 6.57 9.82
N ALA A 105 -39.96 7.83 9.42
CA ALA A 105 -40.77 8.93 9.94
C ALA A 105 -42.25 8.82 9.54
N GLU A 106 -42.54 8.34 8.33
CA GLU A 106 -43.91 8.03 7.91
C GLU A 106 -44.51 6.94 8.80
N LEU A 107 -43.77 5.86 9.05
CA LEU A 107 -44.19 4.74 9.89
C LEU A 107 -44.49 5.22 11.32
N GLU A 108 -43.58 5.96 11.94
CA GLU A 108 -43.77 6.52 13.29
C GLU A 108 -45.01 7.43 13.37
N SER A 109 -45.22 8.28 12.34
CA SER A 109 -46.41 9.14 12.26
C SER A 109 -47.71 8.34 12.15
N LEU A 110 -47.71 7.26 11.36
CA LEU A 110 -48.87 6.38 11.18
C LEU A 110 -49.15 5.56 12.44
N GLU A 111 -48.13 5.07 13.12
CA GLU A 111 -48.26 4.33 14.37
C GLU A 111 -48.86 5.20 15.48
N LYS A 112 -48.41 6.45 15.57
CA LYS A 112 -49.01 7.44 16.47
C LYS A 112 -50.49 7.66 16.15
N LYS A 113 -50.82 7.89 14.86
CA LYS A 113 -52.23 8.01 14.41
C LYS A 113 -53.04 6.75 14.68
N SER A 114 -52.43 5.56 14.63
CA SER A 114 -53.08 4.29 14.96
C SER A 114 -53.44 4.14 16.44
N GLY A 115 -52.80 4.89 17.34
CA GLY A 115 -53.16 4.99 18.75
C GLY A 115 -54.22 6.06 19.06
N ASP A 116 -54.49 6.98 18.12
CA ASP A 116 -55.45 8.07 18.28
C ASP A 116 -56.89 7.66 17.91
N SER A 117 -57.87 8.48 18.29
CA SER A 117 -59.27 8.30 17.89
C SER A 117 -59.46 8.67 16.41
N PHE A 118 -59.84 7.69 15.58
CA PHE A 118 -60.07 7.89 14.15
C PHE A 118 -61.42 8.56 13.83
N ARG A 119 -61.48 9.35 12.75
CA ARG A 119 -62.74 9.99 12.30
C ARG A 119 -63.64 9.02 11.53
N SER A 120 -63.08 7.94 10.95
CA SER A 120 -63.85 6.90 10.26
C SER A 120 -63.14 5.53 10.29
N GLN A 121 -63.91 4.45 10.17
CA GLN A 121 -63.35 3.09 10.04
C GLN A 121 -62.49 2.93 8.78
N THR A 122 -62.82 3.65 7.70
CA THR A 122 -62.06 3.63 6.45
C THR A 122 -60.66 4.23 6.64
N GLU A 123 -60.55 5.34 7.38
CA GLU A 123 -59.28 5.97 7.73
C GLU A 123 -58.41 5.02 8.59
N GLN A 124 -59.03 4.37 9.58
CA GLN A 124 -58.35 3.38 10.42
C GLN A 124 -57.82 2.19 9.62
N ALA A 125 -58.61 1.65 8.69
CA ALA A 125 -58.20 0.55 7.82
C ALA A 125 -57.06 0.96 6.88
N ALA A 126 -57.11 2.17 6.32
CA ALA A 126 -56.05 2.69 5.45
C ALA A 126 -54.72 2.87 6.20
N VAL A 127 -54.74 3.41 7.42
CA VAL A 127 -53.54 3.56 8.26
C VAL A 127 -52.93 2.20 8.60
N ARG A 128 -53.75 1.22 9.03
CA ARG A 128 -53.26 -0.15 9.31
C ARG A 128 -52.65 -0.81 8.08
N SER A 129 -53.34 -0.75 6.95
CA SER A 129 -52.85 -1.33 5.70
C SER A 129 -51.52 -0.70 5.26
N ARG A 130 -51.34 0.62 5.46
CA ARG A 130 -50.07 1.28 5.15
C ARG A 130 -48.95 0.86 6.08
N ILE A 131 -49.20 0.74 7.39
CA ILE A 131 -48.23 0.21 8.37
C ILE A 131 -47.79 -1.21 7.99
N GLU A 132 -48.76 -2.08 7.67
CA GLU A 132 -48.49 -3.46 7.23
C GLU A 132 -47.66 -3.49 5.94
N SER A 133 -47.98 -2.63 4.96
CA SER A 133 -47.22 -2.50 3.72
C SER A 133 -45.77 -2.04 3.95
N LEU A 134 -45.56 -1.08 4.86
CA LEU A 134 -44.22 -0.57 5.20
C LEU A 134 -43.36 -1.65 5.89
N ARG A 135 -43.96 -2.43 6.79
CA ARG A 135 -43.29 -3.48 7.59
C ARG A 135 -43.19 -4.84 6.90
N ALA A 136 -43.88 -5.04 5.79
CA ALA A 136 -43.89 -6.34 5.10
C ALA A 136 -42.45 -6.81 4.77
N PRO A 137 -42.17 -8.13 4.79
CA PRO A 137 -40.85 -8.69 4.47
C PRO A 137 -40.27 -8.28 3.11
N HIS A 138 -41.14 -7.88 2.17
CA HIS A 138 -40.76 -7.33 0.86
C HIS A 138 -41.30 -5.92 0.63
N GLY A 139 -41.65 -5.23 1.72
CA GLY A 139 -42.14 -3.85 1.74
C GLY A 139 -41.01 -2.84 1.50
N PRO A 140 -41.34 -1.55 1.37
CA PRO A 140 -40.38 -0.48 1.09
C PRO A 140 -39.16 -0.45 2.02
N LEU A 141 -39.37 -0.57 3.34
CA LEU A 141 -38.28 -0.53 4.34
C LEU A 141 -37.34 -1.72 4.18
N ALA A 142 -37.89 -2.94 4.04
CA ALA A 142 -37.09 -4.15 3.86
C ALA A 142 -36.26 -4.10 2.56
N ARG A 143 -36.82 -3.57 1.47
CA ARG A 143 -36.08 -3.40 0.19
C ARG A 143 -34.93 -2.41 0.31
N ILE A 144 -35.14 -1.26 0.94
CA ILE A 144 -34.06 -0.27 1.13
C ILE A 144 -32.99 -0.82 2.07
N GLN A 145 -33.39 -1.50 3.14
CA GLN A 145 -32.47 -2.14 4.07
C GLN A 145 -31.62 -3.19 3.33
N ALA A 146 -32.23 -4.08 2.55
CA ALA A 146 -31.50 -5.06 1.75
C ALA A 146 -30.54 -4.41 0.73
N ARG A 147 -30.93 -3.27 0.13
CA ARG A 147 -30.04 -2.50 -0.76
C ARG A 147 -28.86 -1.86 -0.04
N LEU A 148 -29.06 -1.39 1.19
CA LEU A 148 -27.98 -0.85 2.03
C LEU A 148 -27.05 -1.97 2.54
N GLU A 149 -27.61 -3.12 2.92
CA GLU A 149 -26.85 -4.32 3.32
C GLU A 149 -26.04 -4.89 2.16
N GLY A 150 -26.59 -4.90 0.94
CA GLY A 150 -25.88 -5.32 -0.27
C GLY A 150 -24.68 -4.43 -0.65
N LYS A 151 -24.50 -3.28 0.00
CA LYS A 151 -23.32 -2.41 -0.17
C LYS A 151 -22.26 -2.60 0.91
N MET A 152 -22.54 -3.44 1.90
CA MET A 152 -21.59 -3.69 2.96
C MET A 152 -20.40 -4.50 2.44
N ILE A 153 -19.20 -4.18 2.90
CA ILE A 153 -18.03 -5.01 2.70
C ILE A 153 -18.07 -6.12 3.76
N ILE A 154 -18.44 -7.32 3.34
CA ILE A 154 -18.72 -8.44 4.25
C ILE A 154 -17.49 -9.27 4.62
N GLU A 155 -16.44 -9.20 3.81
CA GLU A 155 -15.22 -9.99 3.95
C GLU A 155 -14.00 -9.21 3.43
N ALA A 156 -12.82 -9.55 3.95
CA ALA A 156 -11.53 -9.05 3.51
C ALA A 156 -10.51 -10.18 3.34
N THR A 157 -9.84 -10.23 2.20
CA THR A 157 -8.82 -11.26 1.91
C THR A 157 -7.43 -10.79 2.32
N CYS A 158 -6.76 -11.54 3.19
CA CYS A 158 -5.38 -11.24 3.61
C CYS A 158 -4.40 -11.34 2.42
N PRO A 159 -3.45 -10.40 2.22
CA PRO A 159 -2.50 -10.46 1.12
C PRO A 159 -1.46 -11.58 1.24
N GLY A 160 -1.08 -11.97 2.46
CA GLY A 160 -0.11 -13.03 2.70
C GLY A 160 -0.75 -14.42 2.59
N CYS A 161 -1.60 -14.78 3.55
CA CYS A 161 -2.15 -16.13 3.64
C CYS A 161 -3.49 -16.34 2.92
N ARG A 162 -4.02 -15.33 2.21
CA ARG A 162 -5.32 -15.33 1.50
C ARG A 162 -6.55 -15.71 2.32
N PHE A 163 -6.44 -15.78 3.65
CA PHE A 163 -7.58 -16.05 4.51
C PHE A 163 -8.64 -14.94 4.39
N GLY A 164 -9.88 -15.36 4.13
CA GLY A 164 -11.07 -14.51 4.14
C GLY A 164 -11.49 -14.17 5.57
N THR A 165 -11.37 -12.90 5.94
CA THR A 165 -11.74 -12.39 7.26
C THR A 165 -13.15 -11.78 7.20
N PRO A 166 -14.15 -12.37 7.87
CA PRO A 166 -15.49 -11.79 7.94
C PRO A 166 -15.48 -10.43 8.65
N LEU A 167 -16.15 -9.45 8.06
CA LEU A 167 -16.24 -8.07 8.58
C LEU A 167 -17.62 -7.72 9.12
N VAL A 168 -18.56 -8.65 9.05
CA VAL A 168 -19.93 -8.48 9.51
C VAL A 168 -20.33 -9.58 10.47
N ARG A 169 -21.29 -9.25 11.34
CA ARG A 169 -21.96 -10.18 12.25
C ARG A 169 -23.44 -10.17 11.92
N GLN A 170 -24.01 -11.36 11.74
CA GLN A 170 -25.44 -11.55 11.55
C GLN A 170 -26.09 -11.91 12.89
N THR A 171 -27.14 -11.18 13.24
CA THR A 171 -28.12 -11.58 14.27
C THR A 171 -29.40 -12.06 13.59
N SER A 172 -30.39 -12.54 14.36
CA SER A 172 -31.67 -13.03 13.83
C SER A 172 -32.38 -12.03 12.90
N ASP A 173 -32.17 -10.72 13.14
CA ASP A 173 -32.96 -9.67 12.51
C ASP A 173 -32.12 -8.60 11.78
N GLN A 174 -30.77 -8.64 11.88
CA GLN A 174 -29.92 -7.59 11.31
C GLN A 174 -28.49 -8.06 10.99
N THR A 175 -27.93 -7.54 9.89
CA THR A 175 -26.48 -7.59 9.61
C THR A 175 -25.81 -6.29 10.08
N SER A 176 -24.73 -6.40 10.86
CA SER A 176 -23.97 -5.25 11.35
C SER A 176 -22.46 -5.45 11.18
N TYR A 177 -21.69 -4.37 11.07
CA TYR A 177 -20.23 -4.49 11.00
C TYR A 177 -19.64 -5.00 12.30
N ASP A 178 -18.58 -5.80 12.19
CA ASP A 178 -17.75 -6.12 13.34
C ASP A 178 -17.09 -4.82 13.87
N PRO A 179 -17.33 -4.44 15.13
CA PRO A 179 -16.81 -3.20 15.69
C PRO A 179 -15.28 -3.18 15.79
N ARG A 180 -14.59 -4.32 15.62
CA ARG A 180 -13.12 -4.39 15.51
C ARG A 180 -12.59 -3.67 14.27
N TYR A 181 -13.39 -3.59 13.19
CA TYR A 181 -12.96 -3.08 11.89
C TYR A 181 -13.81 -1.88 11.42
N PRO A 182 -13.68 -0.71 12.08
CA PRO A 182 -14.44 0.48 11.70
C PRO A 182 -14.02 1.00 10.32
N SER A 183 -14.96 1.63 9.62
CA SER A 183 -14.69 2.30 8.34
C SER A 183 -14.22 3.73 8.57
N TYR A 184 -13.15 4.09 7.88
CA TYR A 184 -12.57 5.43 7.86
C TYR A 184 -12.97 6.17 6.59
N SER A 185 -13.03 7.50 6.66
CA SER A 185 -13.42 8.35 5.53
C SER A 185 -12.34 8.49 4.44
N GLY A 186 -11.13 7.99 4.69
CA GLY A 186 -9.98 8.06 3.79
C GLY A 186 -8.93 9.08 4.21
N ASP A 187 -7.82 9.10 3.47
CA ASP A 187 -6.69 9.99 3.72
C ASP A 187 -7.08 11.44 3.42
N ARG A 188 -6.50 12.36 4.21
CA ARG A 188 -6.61 13.80 3.99
C ARG A 188 -5.31 14.34 3.47
N ILE A 189 -5.35 14.95 2.30
CA ILE A 189 -4.17 15.43 1.60
C ILE A 189 -4.14 16.95 1.54
N LEU A 190 -2.92 17.48 1.50
CA LEU A 190 -2.65 18.88 1.21
C LEU A 190 -2.19 19.00 -0.25
N VAL A 191 -2.87 19.83 -1.03
CA VAL A 191 -2.58 20.07 -2.45
C VAL A 191 -2.02 21.47 -2.63
N SER A 192 -0.88 21.59 -3.30
CA SER A 192 -0.34 22.89 -3.70
C SER A 192 -0.93 23.30 -5.04
N LYS A 193 -1.71 24.39 -5.03
CA LYS A 193 -2.39 24.91 -6.24
C LYS A 193 -1.41 25.58 -7.19
N PHE A 194 -0.47 26.35 -6.65
CA PHE A 194 0.48 27.10 -7.46
C PHE A 194 1.71 26.29 -7.90
N ALA A 195 1.83 25.01 -7.49
CA ALA A 195 2.98 24.19 -7.88
C ALA A 195 3.20 24.19 -9.40
N TYR A 196 2.12 24.20 -10.17
CA TYR A 196 2.17 24.17 -11.64
C TYR A 196 2.11 25.53 -12.33
N ASP A 197 2.01 26.62 -11.56
CA ASP A 197 2.20 27.98 -12.07
C ASP A 197 3.68 28.36 -12.13
N PHE A 198 4.52 27.67 -11.35
CA PHE A 198 5.97 27.93 -11.27
C PHE A 198 6.84 26.78 -11.79
N ALA A 199 6.27 25.60 -12.03
CA ALA A 199 6.99 24.44 -12.54
C ALA A 199 6.10 23.58 -13.44
N GLU A 200 6.71 22.89 -14.40
CA GLU A 200 5.98 21.95 -15.25
C GLU A 200 5.59 20.68 -14.48
N PRO A 201 4.39 20.13 -14.69
CA PRO A 201 4.02 18.81 -14.16
C PRO A 201 5.02 17.75 -14.59
N GLN A 202 5.47 16.95 -13.62
CA GLN A 202 6.43 15.88 -13.87
C GLN A 202 5.72 14.53 -13.90
N ARG A 203 6.22 13.62 -14.73
CA ARG A 203 5.77 12.23 -14.72
C ARG A 203 5.94 11.65 -13.31
N TRP A 204 4.99 10.81 -12.90
CA TRP A 204 4.86 10.21 -11.56
C TRP A 204 4.45 11.17 -10.45
N ASP A 205 4.10 12.42 -10.76
CA ASP A 205 3.41 13.29 -9.81
C ASP A 205 2.01 12.75 -9.51
N VAL A 206 1.57 12.93 -8.26
CA VAL A 206 0.17 12.71 -7.90
C VAL A 206 -0.54 14.04 -8.02
N VAL A 207 -1.47 14.14 -8.97
CA VAL A 207 -2.12 15.38 -9.38
C VAL A 207 -3.59 15.36 -9.03
N VAL A 208 -4.09 16.52 -8.59
CA VAL A 208 -5.52 16.78 -8.45
C VAL A 208 -5.96 17.63 -9.65
N PHE A 209 -7.08 17.25 -10.25
CA PHE A 209 -7.60 17.89 -11.46
C PHE A 209 -9.13 17.76 -11.51
N LYS A 210 -9.77 18.60 -12.31
CA LYS A 210 -11.21 18.48 -12.61
C LYS A 210 -11.43 17.33 -13.58
N TYR A 211 -12.34 16.43 -13.26
CA TYR A 211 -12.69 15.30 -14.13
C TYR A 211 -13.19 15.83 -15.49
N PRO A 212 -12.59 15.42 -16.62
CA PRO A 212 -12.92 15.99 -17.93
C PRO A 212 -14.40 15.87 -18.35
N GLU A 213 -15.07 14.77 -17.97
CA GLU A 213 -16.47 14.54 -18.36
C GLU A 213 -17.49 15.17 -17.38
N ASP A 214 -17.06 15.53 -16.18
CA ASP A 214 -17.83 16.33 -15.23
C ASP A 214 -16.90 17.20 -14.37
N ALA A 215 -16.69 18.43 -14.84
CA ALA A 215 -15.79 19.40 -14.22
C ALA A 215 -16.23 19.88 -12.82
N LYS A 216 -17.37 19.42 -12.28
CA LYS A 216 -17.78 19.64 -10.88
C LYS A 216 -17.07 18.69 -9.92
N THR A 217 -16.54 17.58 -10.43
CA THR A 217 -15.92 16.53 -9.63
C THR A 217 -14.40 16.61 -9.77
N ASN A 218 -13.68 16.60 -8.64
CA ASN A 218 -12.22 16.58 -8.63
C ASN A 218 -11.71 15.15 -8.51
N TYR A 219 -10.78 14.77 -9.36
CA TYR A 219 -10.09 13.47 -9.33
C TYR A 219 -8.66 13.66 -8.85
N ILE A 220 -8.11 12.58 -8.28
CA ILE A 220 -6.70 12.47 -7.95
C ILE A 220 -6.14 11.23 -8.63
N LYS A 221 -5.07 11.41 -9.40
CA LYS A 221 -4.42 10.32 -10.15
C LYS A 221 -2.91 10.53 -10.22
N ARG A 222 -2.20 9.49 -10.63
CA ARG A 222 -0.80 9.62 -11.01
C ARG A 222 -0.70 10.14 -12.44
N LEU A 223 0.11 11.17 -12.64
CA LEU A 223 0.44 11.71 -13.96
C LEU A 223 1.41 10.75 -14.65
N ILE A 224 0.96 10.18 -15.75
CA ILE A 224 1.68 9.15 -16.50
C ILE A 224 2.18 9.66 -17.82
N GLY A 225 1.39 10.41 -18.61
CA GLY A 225 1.80 10.93 -19.92
C GLY A 225 2.01 12.42 -19.91
N LEU A 226 3.05 12.89 -20.60
CA LEU A 226 3.38 14.30 -20.77
C LEU A 226 2.92 14.81 -22.14
N PRO A 227 2.81 16.13 -22.34
CA PRO A 227 2.28 16.67 -23.58
C PRO A 227 3.12 16.30 -24.81
N GLY A 228 2.45 16.00 -25.93
CA GLY A 228 3.07 15.58 -27.19
C GLY A 228 3.60 14.13 -27.21
N GLU A 229 3.31 13.33 -26.19
CA GLU A 229 3.73 11.93 -26.11
C GLU A 229 2.67 10.96 -26.67
N ILE A 230 3.14 9.81 -27.12
CA ILE A 230 2.33 8.61 -27.23
C ILE A 230 2.66 7.75 -26.02
N VAL A 231 1.64 7.46 -25.21
CA VAL A 231 1.74 6.57 -24.05
C VAL A 231 1.21 5.21 -24.45
N SER A 232 1.96 4.16 -24.16
CA SER A 232 1.55 2.77 -24.36
C SER A 232 1.51 2.01 -23.04
N ILE A 233 0.53 1.14 -22.87
CA ILE A 233 0.41 0.22 -21.72
C ILE A 233 0.51 -1.19 -22.28
N ALA A 234 1.54 -1.93 -21.87
CA ALA A 234 1.81 -3.29 -22.35
C ALA A 234 2.60 -4.07 -21.30
N GLY A 235 2.21 -5.33 -21.05
CA GLY A 235 2.92 -6.21 -20.11
C GLY A 235 2.87 -5.76 -18.64
N GLY A 236 1.99 -4.83 -18.28
CA GLY A 236 1.96 -4.20 -16.96
C GLY A 236 2.76 -2.89 -16.88
N ASP A 237 3.63 -2.65 -17.86
CA ASP A 237 4.51 -1.50 -17.94
C ASP A 237 3.91 -0.33 -18.72
N ILE A 238 4.50 0.84 -18.47
CA ILE A 238 4.21 2.06 -19.20
C ILE A 238 5.36 2.39 -20.14
N TRP A 239 5.04 2.57 -21.41
CA TRP A 239 5.96 2.95 -22.47
C TRP A 239 5.61 4.33 -23.00
N THR A 240 6.62 5.08 -23.44
CA THR A 240 6.46 6.44 -23.94
C THR A 240 7.37 6.69 -25.14
N ARG A 241 6.87 7.47 -26.09
CA ARG A 241 7.63 8.03 -27.22
C ARG A 241 7.16 9.45 -27.50
N LYS A 242 8.07 10.34 -27.88
CA LYS A 242 7.75 11.73 -28.25
C LYS A 242 7.69 11.89 -29.76
N GLY A 243 6.57 12.39 -30.28
CA GLY A 243 6.41 12.73 -31.70
C GLY A 243 6.88 11.62 -32.66
N ASP A 244 7.84 11.96 -33.53
CA ASP A 244 8.40 11.07 -34.57
C ASP A 244 9.47 10.09 -34.06
N GLN A 245 9.68 9.95 -32.75
CA GLN A 245 10.61 8.95 -32.23
C GLN A 245 10.19 7.54 -32.66
N ALA A 246 11.10 6.86 -33.36
CA ALA A 246 10.87 5.51 -33.86
C ALA A 246 10.87 4.45 -32.76
N VAL A 247 11.57 4.71 -31.65
CA VAL A 247 11.75 3.75 -30.55
C VAL A 247 11.04 4.28 -29.31
N GLU A 248 10.19 3.43 -28.73
CA GLU A 248 9.58 3.68 -27.44
C GLU A 248 10.50 3.31 -26.29
N THR A 249 10.29 3.96 -25.14
CA THR A 249 11.09 3.73 -23.94
C THR A 249 10.17 3.61 -22.74
N ILE A 250 10.55 2.76 -21.79
CA ILE A 250 9.78 2.63 -20.54
C ILE A 250 9.80 3.95 -19.77
N ALA A 251 8.64 4.35 -19.30
CA ALA A 251 8.47 5.48 -18.42
C ALA A 251 9.09 5.16 -17.05
N ARG A 252 10.32 5.65 -16.82
CA ARG A 252 11.07 5.29 -15.61
C ARG A 252 10.52 5.92 -14.35
N LYS A 253 10.29 5.10 -13.31
CA LYS A 253 9.96 5.57 -11.97
C LYS A 253 11.24 6.03 -11.25
N PRO A 254 11.28 7.24 -10.67
CA PRO A 254 12.38 7.63 -9.80
C PRO A 254 12.54 6.68 -8.60
N PRO A 255 13.75 6.49 -8.04
CA PRO A 255 13.99 5.50 -6.98
C PRO A 255 13.07 5.63 -5.75
N LYS A 256 12.77 6.87 -5.34
CA LYS A 256 11.86 7.14 -4.22
C LYS A 256 10.40 6.75 -4.51
N LYS A 257 10.00 6.73 -5.78
CA LYS A 257 8.67 6.34 -6.25
C LYS A 257 8.57 4.82 -6.31
N ILE A 258 9.59 4.13 -6.84
CA ILE A 258 9.70 2.66 -6.79
C ILE A 258 9.47 2.15 -5.36
N LEU A 259 10.28 2.62 -4.40
CA LEU A 259 10.15 2.23 -2.99
C LEU A 259 8.76 2.52 -2.37
N ALA A 260 8.04 3.52 -2.88
CA ALA A 260 6.73 3.88 -2.36
C ALA A 260 5.58 3.07 -3.01
N MET A 261 5.81 2.56 -4.21
CA MET A 261 4.81 1.89 -5.05
C MET A 261 4.92 0.35 -4.98
N LEU A 262 6.08 -0.19 -4.61
CA LEU A 262 6.26 -1.64 -4.40
C LEU A 262 5.22 -2.21 -3.42
N GLN A 263 4.59 -3.32 -3.83
CA GLN A 263 3.56 -4.03 -3.07
C GLN A 263 4.12 -5.29 -2.45
N CYS A 264 3.79 -5.52 -1.17
CA CYS A 264 4.21 -6.73 -0.49
C CYS A 264 3.38 -7.93 -0.96
N VAL A 265 4.08 -8.94 -1.48
CA VAL A 265 3.53 -10.24 -1.86
C VAL A 265 3.64 -11.23 -0.70
N HIS A 266 4.78 -11.22 -0.02
CA HIS A 266 5.07 -12.10 1.10
C HIS A 266 6.05 -11.46 2.06
N GLU A 267 5.90 -11.74 3.35
CA GLU A 267 6.79 -11.29 4.40
C GLU A 267 7.02 -12.40 5.43
N SER A 268 8.29 -12.79 5.62
CA SER A 268 8.66 -13.96 6.43
C SER A 268 8.27 -13.83 7.91
N ARG A 269 8.01 -12.60 8.40
CA ARG A 269 7.54 -12.36 9.77
C ARG A 269 6.12 -12.86 10.02
N TYR A 270 5.31 -12.96 8.97
CA TYR A 270 3.89 -13.27 9.05
C TYR A 270 3.56 -14.65 8.45
N GLU A 271 4.48 -15.61 8.55
CA GLU A 271 4.23 -16.97 8.09
C GLU A 271 3.12 -17.63 8.93
N SER A 272 2.07 -18.13 8.27
CA SER A 272 0.91 -18.68 8.98
C SER A 272 1.25 -20.01 9.66
N GLN A 273 1.38 -19.96 10.97
CA GLN A 273 1.65 -21.15 11.79
C GLN A 273 0.53 -22.20 11.68
N LYS A 274 -0.72 -21.76 11.42
CA LYS A 274 -1.86 -22.64 11.20
C LYS A 274 -1.72 -23.44 9.89
N LEU A 275 -1.24 -22.81 8.82
CA LEU A 275 -0.95 -23.49 7.56
C LEU A 275 0.21 -24.47 7.73
N LEU A 276 1.33 -24.03 8.31
CA LEU A 276 2.50 -24.89 8.55
C LEU A 276 2.13 -26.13 9.38
N ALA A 277 1.35 -25.97 10.45
CA ALA A 277 0.89 -27.07 11.29
C ALA A 277 -0.04 -28.06 10.55
N ALA A 278 -0.72 -27.60 9.50
CA ALA A 278 -1.54 -28.44 8.61
C ALA A 278 -0.72 -29.12 7.51
N GLY A 279 0.61 -28.98 7.48
CA GLY A 279 1.47 -29.57 6.45
C GLY A 279 1.62 -28.71 5.19
N TRP A 280 1.17 -27.44 5.22
CA TRP A 280 1.42 -26.50 4.12
C TRP A 280 2.93 -26.22 3.99
N PRO A 281 3.49 -26.19 2.77
CA PRO A 281 4.90 -25.87 2.56
C PRO A 281 5.24 -24.45 3.02
N ALA A 282 6.42 -24.28 3.64
CA ALA A 282 6.94 -22.93 3.91
C ALA A 282 7.29 -22.21 2.60
N GLY A 283 7.04 -20.90 2.55
CA GLY A 283 7.38 -20.09 1.37
C GLY A 283 8.89 -20.05 1.09
N TRP A 284 9.72 -20.04 2.13
CA TRP A 284 11.18 -20.04 2.03
C TRP A 284 11.76 -21.37 2.50
N SER A 285 12.56 -22.00 1.64
CA SER A 285 13.27 -23.22 1.99
C SER A 285 14.56 -23.37 1.19
N ASP A 286 15.47 -24.17 1.72
CA ASP A 286 16.49 -24.83 0.93
C ASP A 286 15.84 -26.06 0.30
N TRP A 287 15.54 -25.98 -1.00
CA TRP A 287 14.77 -27.02 -1.67
C TRP A 287 15.59 -28.28 -1.98
N ARG A 288 16.87 -28.33 -1.59
CA ARG A 288 17.67 -29.55 -1.75
C ARG A 288 17.11 -30.69 -0.90
N ALA A 289 17.33 -31.91 -1.35
CA ALA A 289 16.94 -33.09 -0.61
C ALA A 289 17.68 -33.12 0.76
N PRO A 290 17.03 -33.55 1.86
CA PRO A 290 17.60 -33.56 3.21
C PRO A 290 18.95 -34.28 3.37
N ASN A 291 19.39 -35.08 2.39
CA ASN A 291 20.64 -35.86 2.41
C ASN A 291 21.63 -35.48 1.30
N THR A 292 21.46 -34.34 0.63
CA THR A 292 22.46 -33.85 -0.31
C THR A 292 23.69 -33.33 0.45
N ASP A 293 24.89 -33.72 0.03
CA ASP A 293 26.15 -33.22 0.61
C ASP A 293 26.25 -31.69 0.48
N GLY A 294 26.73 -31.01 1.53
CA GLY A 294 26.96 -29.57 1.58
C GLY A 294 26.17 -28.81 2.66
N PRO A 295 26.44 -27.52 2.87
CA PRO A 295 25.81 -26.75 3.96
C PRO A 295 24.37 -26.38 3.62
N GLN A 296 23.41 -26.68 4.49
CA GLN A 296 21.99 -26.36 4.32
C GLN A 296 21.55 -25.16 5.15
N TRP A 297 20.58 -24.39 4.64
CA TRP A 297 19.95 -23.32 5.43
C TRP A 297 19.12 -23.91 6.57
N LYS A 298 19.20 -23.27 7.74
CA LYS A 298 18.42 -23.63 8.92
C LYS A 298 17.44 -22.52 9.27
N ALA A 299 16.15 -22.82 9.21
CA ALA A 299 15.09 -21.92 9.65
C ALA A 299 14.92 -21.97 11.18
N ASN A 300 14.45 -20.89 11.79
CA ASN A 300 13.84 -20.95 13.12
C ASN A 300 12.44 -21.58 13.05
N GLU A 301 11.84 -21.85 14.21
CA GLU A 301 10.50 -22.47 14.30
C GLU A 301 9.41 -21.65 13.58
N GLN A 302 9.52 -20.33 13.56
CA GLN A 302 8.56 -19.43 12.93
C GLN A 302 8.80 -19.23 11.42
N PHE A 303 9.86 -19.79 10.84
CA PHE A 303 10.29 -19.55 9.46
C PHE A 303 10.49 -18.06 9.12
N SER A 304 10.82 -17.26 10.13
CA SER A 304 11.04 -15.81 10.00
C SER A 304 12.52 -15.41 9.88
N SER A 305 13.44 -16.30 10.26
CA SER A 305 14.88 -16.12 10.10
C SER A 305 15.58 -17.42 9.72
N PHE A 306 16.62 -17.30 8.90
CA PHE A 306 17.36 -18.41 8.31
C PHE A 306 18.85 -18.18 8.52
N THR A 307 19.58 -19.21 8.92
CA THR A 307 21.04 -19.13 9.14
C THR A 307 21.75 -20.21 8.34
N ILE A 308 22.92 -19.88 7.81
CA ILE A 308 23.80 -20.83 7.15
C ILE A 308 25.27 -20.55 7.47
N ASN A 309 26.08 -21.60 7.44
CA ASN A 309 27.53 -21.53 7.50
C ASN A 309 28.10 -22.22 6.25
N CYS A 310 28.69 -21.43 5.35
CA CYS A 310 29.41 -21.92 4.18
C CYS A 310 30.92 -21.75 4.40
N SER A 311 31.69 -22.83 4.25
CA SER A 311 33.15 -22.76 4.12
C SER A 311 33.55 -22.14 2.77
N SER A 312 34.81 -21.77 2.58
CA SER A 312 35.26 -20.89 1.48
C SER A 312 34.84 -21.27 0.06
N SER A 313 34.61 -22.56 -0.22
CA SER A 313 34.14 -23.06 -1.53
C SER A 313 32.65 -23.40 -1.57
N ASP A 314 31.98 -23.44 -0.43
CA ASP A 314 30.61 -23.88 -0.34
C ASP A 314 29.64 -22.82 -0.89
N ARG A 315 28.58 -23.30 -1.55
CA ARG A 315 27.46 -22.51 -2.05
C ARG A 315 26.15 -23.13 -1.60
N SER A 316 25.19 -22.29 -1.23
CA SER A 316 23.83 -22.76 -0.93
C SER A 316 22.81 -21.62 -1.04
N THR A 317 21.64 -21.96 -1.58
CA THR A 317 20.58 -21.00 -1.93
C THR A 317 19.32 -21.27 -1.11
N LEU A 318 18.85 -20.25 -0.41
CA LEU A 318 17.51 -20.18 0.15
C LEU A 318 16.58 -19.61 -0.93
N ARG A 319 15.55 -20.37 -1.32
CA ARG A 319 14.67 -19.98 -2.43
C ARG A 319 13.24 -19.79 -1.94
N TYR A 320 12.61 -18.72 -2.40
CA TYR A 320 11.19 -18.49 -2.26
C TYR A 320 10.39 -19.28 -3.30
N ARG A 321 9.30 -19.92 -2.87
CA ARG A 321 8.22 -20.41 -3.73
C ARG A 321 6.92 -19.74 -3.31
N HIS A 322 6.15 -19.28 -4.29
CA HIS A 322 4.92 -18.56 -4.01
C HIS A 322 3.75 -19.55 -3.86
N PHE A 323 3.32 -19.81 -2.63
CA PHE A 323 2.17 -20.67 -2.35
C PHE A 323 0.97 -19.82 -1.95
N VAL A 324 -0.16 -20.02 -2.63
CA VAL A 324 -1.38 -19.25 -2.43
C VAL A 324 -2.51 -20.22 -2.09
N PRO A 325 -2.97 -20.29 -0.82
CA PRO A 325 -4.06 -21.17 -0.45
C PRO A 325 -5.39 -20.65 -1.01
N SER A 326 -6.16 -21.56 -1.60
CA SER A 326 -7.56 -21.33 -2.02
C SER A 326 -8.53 -21.46 -0.84
N ASP A 327 -9.76 -20.98 -1.02
CA ASP A 327 -10.83 -21.14 -0.01
C ASP A 327 -11.12 -22.61 0.32
N GLN A 328 -11.01 -23.51 -0.68
CA GLN A 328 -11.19 -24.94 -0.47
C GLN A 328 -10.07 -25.54 0.39
N GLN A 329 -8.83 -25.11 0.17
CA GLN A 329 -7.68 -25.51 0.99
C GLN A 329 -7.79 -24.93 2.40
N TRP A 330 -8.27 -23.70 2.56
CA TRP A 330 -8.58 -23.16 3.89
C TRP A 330 -9.66 -23.98 4.61
N ALA A 331 -10.72 -24.39 3.90
CA ALA A 331 -11.76 -25.25 4.48
C ALA A 331 -11.22 -26.61 4.98
N ILE A 332 -10.19 -27.17 4.33
CA ILE A 332 -9.46 -28.37 4.82
C ILE A 332 -8.79 -28.05 6.16
N VAL A 333 -7.99 -26.98 6.20
CA VAL A 333 -7.26 -26.55 7.41
C VAL A 333 -8.20 -26.22 8.58
N GLU A 334 -9.34 -25.60 8.30
CA GLU A 334 -10.33 -25.24 9.33
C GLU A 334 -11.04 -26.43 9.94
N ARG A 335 -11.18 -27.54 9.20
CA ARG A 335 -11.66 -28.82 9.76
C ARG A 335 -10.63 -29.55 10.61
N GLY A 336 -9.38 -29.09 10.60
CA GLY A 336 -8.26 -29.75 11.28
C GLY A 336 -7.62 -30.87 10.46
N ASP A 337 -7.98 -30.99 9.18
CA ASP A 337 -7.36 -31.90 8.23
C ASP A 337 -5.94 -31.40 7.88
N ARG A 338 -5.09 -32.29 7.34
CA ARG A 338 -3.73 -31.97 6.92
C ARG A 338 -3.57 -32.18 5.41
N PHE A 339 -2.62 -31.46 4.82
CA PHE A 339 -2.19 -31.69 3.44
C PHE A 339 -1.20 -32.85 3.41
N ASP A 340 -1.44 -33.79 2.51
CA ASP A 340 -0.48 -34.83 2.17
C ASP A 340 0.68 -34.19 1.37
N GLN A 341 1.91 -34.68 1.56
CA GLN A 341 3.12 -34.13 0.92
C GLN A 341 3.26 -34.52 -0.57
N ASP A 342 2.17 -35.00 -1.17
CA ASP A 342 2.12 -35.75 -2.42
C ASP A 342 1.96 -34.84 -3.65
N GLY A 343 2.20 -33.53 -3.52
CA GLY A 343 1.96 -32.55 -4.58
C GLY A 343 0.56 -31.91 -4.57
N SER A 344 -0.18 -32.02 -3.46
CA SER A 344 -1.49 -31.34 -3.27
C SER A 344 -1.40 -29.82 -3.22
N VAL A 345 -0.20 -29.27 -3.00
CA VAL A 345 0.09 -27.84 -2.99
C VAL A 345 1.11 -27.53 -4.07
N ILE A 346 0.66 -26.82 -5.10
CA ILE A 346 1.50 -26.36 -6.20
C ILE A 346 1.82 -24.86 -6.01
N PRO A 347 3.05 -24.43 -6.33
CA PRO A 347 3.36 -23.01 -6.32
C PRO A 347 2.63 -22.29 -7.47
N ALA A 348 2.24 -21.06 -7.23
CA ALA A 348 1.57 -20.19 -8.18
C ALA A 348 2.52 -19.10 -8.70
N LEU A 349 2.16 -18.48 -9.81
CA LEU A 349 2.80 -17.24 -10.25
C LEU A 349 2.42 -16.10 -9.30
N ILE A 350 3.34 -15.15 -9.11
CA ILE A 350 3.00 -13.90 -8.42
C ILE A 350 2.09 -13.07 -9.32
N ASP A 351 0.94 -12.65 -8.79
CA ASP A 351 -0.07 -11.91 -9.52
C ASP A 351 -0.23 -10.45 -9.03
N ASP A 352 -1.05 -9.69 -9.75
CA ASP A 352 -1.39 -8.29 -9.46
C ASP A 352 -2.38 -8.12 -8.30
N PHE A 353 -2.60 -9.17 -7.49
CA PHE A 353 -3.56 -9.13 -6.40
C PHE A 353 -3.39 -7.91 -5.50
N GLN A 354 -4.51 -7.24 -5.24
CA GLN A 354 -4.58 -6.04 -4.41
C GLN A 354 -5.63 -6.23 -3.32
N SER A 355 -5.17 -6.52 -2.10
CA SER A 355 -6.04 -6.70 -0.92
C SER A 355 -6.99 -5.53 -0.66
N TYR A 356 -6.63 -4.32 -1.14
CA TYR A 356 -7.47 -3.13 -0.95
C TYR A 356 -8.88 -3.28 -1.55
N ASN A 357 -9.07 -3.93 -2.68
CA ASN A 357 -10.44 -4.23 -3.13
C ASN A 357 -10.69 -5.72 -3.35
N ALA A 358 -9.63 -6.54 -3.36
CA ALA A 358 -9.64 -7.98 -3.59
C ALA A 358 -10.66 -8.38 -4.66
N ILE A 359 -10.68 -7.63 -5.77
CA ILE A 359 -11.67 -7.84 -6.82
C ILE A 359 -11.33 -9.16 -7.50
N PRO A 360 -12.29 -10.08 -7.65
CA PRO A 360 -12.12 -11.29 -8.44
C PRO A 360 -12.04 -10.90 -9.92
N THR A 361 -10.87 -10.40 -10.31
CA THR A 361 -10.46 -10.14 -11.70
C THR A 361 -9.62 -11.30 -12.19
N ARG A 362 -9.37 -11.33 -13.50
CA ARG A 362 -8.41 -12.29 -14.05
C ARG A 362 -7.02 -11.91 -13.50
N PRO A 363 -6.30 -12.81 -12.82
CA PRO A 363 -4.98 -12.49 -12.27
C PRO A 363 -4.01 -12.21 -13.41
N HIS A 364 -3.23 -11.13 -13.29
CA HIS A 364 -2.15 -10.81 -14.19
C HIS A 364 -0.83 -11.18 -13.54
N TRP A 365 0.00 -11.96 -14.22
CA TRP A 365 1.34 -12.26 -13.75
C TRP A 365 2.18 -10.98 -13.66
N VAL A 366 2.91 -10.83 -12.56
CA VAL A 366 3.83 -9.70 -12.33
C VAL A 366 5.24 -10.25 -12.18
N GLY A 367 6.06 -10.01 -13.21
CA GLY A 367 7.48 -10.35 -13.24
C GLY A 367 8.40 -9.30 -12.63
N ASP A 368 7.92 -8.06 -12.52
CA ASP A 368 8.63 -6.96 -11.88
C ASP A 368 8.63 -7.13 -10.37
N LEU A 369 9.75 -7.63 -9.85
CA LEU A 369 9.89 -8.05 -8.48
C LEU A 369 11.04 -7.34 -7.78
N ALA A 370 10.94 -7.28 -6.45
CA ALA A 370 12.04 -6.92 -5.59
C ALA A 370 12.08 -7.82 -4.37
N VAL A 371 13.27 -8.04 -3.85
CA VAL A 371 13.50 -8.67 -2.55
C VAL A 371 14.10 -7.66 -1.60
N GLU A 372 13.50 -7.50 -0.44
CA GLU A 372 14.10 -6.79 0.68
C GLU A 372 14.42 -7.78 1.79
N VAL A 373 15.59 -7.67 2.39
CA VAL A 373 16.06 -8.60 3.41
C VAL A 373 17.04 -7.94 4.36
N GLN A 374 16.92 -8.26 5.65
CA GLN A 374 17.98 -7.98 6.61
C GLN A 374 19.02 -9.09 6.55
N VAL A 375 20.27 -8.72 6.24
CA VAL A 375 21.41 -9.63 6.22
C VAL A 375 22.35 -9.29 7.36
N GLU A 376 22.64 -10.30 8.18
CA GLU A 376 23.67 -10.26 9.22
C GLU A 376 24.82 -11.19 8.83
N SER A 377 25.99 -10.61 8.54
CA SER A 377 27.21 -11.36 8.28
C SER A 377 27.96 -11.65 9.58
N LEU A 378 28.36 -12.90 9.77
CA LEU A 378 29.12 -13.38 10.94
C LEU A 378 30.60 -13.58 10.65
N ASN A 379 31.06 -13.34 9.42
CA ASN A 379 32.46 -13.39 9.01
C ASN A 379 32.82 -12.21 8.09
N ASP A 380 34.11 -12.03 7.82
CA ASP A 380 34.63 -10.88 7.07
C ASP A 380 34.91 -11.18 5.58
N SER A 381 34.36 -12.28 5.07
CA SER A 381 34.65 -12.79 3.73
C SER A 381 33.48 -13.56 3.11
N GLY A 382 33.61 -13.85 1.82
CA GLY A 382 32.59 -14.55 1.04
C GLY A 382 31.68 -13.59 0.29
N VAL A 383 30.68 -14.14 -0.37
CA VAL A 383 29.72 -13.41 -1.20
C VAL A 383 28.31 -13.76 -0.75
N VAL A 384 27.46 -12.74 -0.64
CA VAL A 384 26.00 -12.91 -0.55
C VAL A 384 25.41 -12.47 -1.88
N GLU A 385 24.66 -13.35 -2.52
CA GLU A 385 24.03 -13.11 -3.81
C GLU A 385 22.51 -13.12 -3.65
N PHE A 386 21.84 -12.18 -4.31
CA PHE A 386 20.40 -12.11 -4.44
C PHE A 386 20.05 -12.30 -5.90
N ASP A 387 19.02 -13.08 -6.18
CA ASP A 387 18.56 -13.29 -7.54
C ASP A 387 17.04 -13.18 -7.67
N LEU A 388 16.61 -12.68 -8.82
CA LEU A 388 15.21 -12.53 -9.22
C LEU A 388 15.02 -13.24 -10.56
N VAL A 389 13.89 -13.91 -10.75
CA VAL A 389 13.52 -14.58 -12.00
C VAL A 389 12.32 -13.91 -12.63
N GLU A 390 12.41 -13.68 -13.94
CA GLU A 390 11.34 -13.09 -14.75
C GLU A 390 11.28 -13.74 -16.13
N GLY A 391 10.18 -14.40 -16.48
CA GLY A 391 10.05 -15.15 -17.74
C GLY A 391 11.09 -16.27 -17.89
N GLY A 392 11.53 -16.84 -16.76
CA GLY A 392 12.60 -17.83 -16.66
C GLY A 392 14.03 -17.30 -16.90
N GLU A 393 14.21 -15.98 -17.04
CA GLU A 393 15.54 -15.35 -17.05
C GLU A 393 15.92 -14.91 -15.63
N GLU A 394 17.20 -15.01 -15.28
CA GLU A 394 17.71 -14.73 -13.94
C GLU A 394 18.52 -13.43 -13.90
N TYR A 395 18.28 -12.61 -12.89
CA TYR A 395 18.94 -11.34 -12.63
C TYR A 395 19.62 -11.42 -11.27
N ARG A 396 20.93 -11.21 -11.20
CA ARG A 396 21.72 -11.42 -9.98
C ARG A 396 22.37 -10.15 -9.47
N CYS A 397 22.47 -10.05 -8.16
CA CYS A 397 23.22 -9.05 -7.42
C CYS A 397 24.14 -9.75 -6.42
N GLY A 398 25.45 -9.76 -6.70
CA GLY A 398 26.48 -10.30 -5.80
C GLY A 398 27.10 -9.21 -4.94
N VAL A 399 27.22 -9.43 -3.63
CA VAL A 399 27.89 -8.54 -2.67
C VAL A 399 29.09 -9.26 -2.06
N ASN A 400 30.30 -8.80 -2.36
CA ASN A 400 31.53 -9.33 -1.78
C ASN A 400 31.76 -8.72 -0.38
N LEU A 401 31.75 -9.55 0.65
CA LEU A 401 31.88 -9.11 2.04
C LEU A 401 33.31 -8.69 2.43
N THR A 402 34.33 -9.06 1.66
CA THR A 402 35.72 -8.68 1.96
C THR A 402 36.01 -7.23 1.60
N ASP A 403 35.50 -6.74 0.48
CA ASP A 403 35.76 -5.38 -0.01
C ASP A 403 34.50 -4.51 -0.12
N GLY A 404 33.31 -5.09 -0.02
CA GLY A 404 32.02 -4.41 -0.17
C GLY A 404 31.61 -4.16 -1.61
N ARG A 405 32.33 -4.74 -2.59
CA ARG A 405 32.03 -4.59 -4.01
C ARG A 405 30.71 -5.29 -4.35
N VAL A 406 29.87 -4.60 -5.11
CA VAL A 406 28.60 -5.13 -5.63
C VAL A 406 28.73 -5.29 -7.14
N SER A 407 28.26 -6.41 -7.69
CA SER A 407 28.19 -6.67 -9.12
C SER A 407 26.80 -7.14 -9.54
N LEU A 408 26.35 -6.70 -10.70
CA LEU A 408 25.07 -7.10 -11.29
C LEU A 408 25.28 -7.98 -12.52
N GLU A 409 24.49 -9.03 -12.65
CA GLU A 409 24.46 -9.91 -13.84
C GLU A 409 23.03 -9.98 -14.38
N PHE A 410 22.87 -9.75 -15.69
CA PHE A 410 21.60 -9.82 -16.40
C PHE A 410 21.83 -9.95 -17.90
N LYS A 411 20.81 -10.39 -18.62
CA LYS A 411 20.79 -10.50 -20.07
C LYS A 411 20.20 -9.23 -20.69
N ASP A 412 20.82 -8.72 -21.76
CA ASP A 412 20.29 -7.60 -22.56
C ASP A 412 19.99 -8.07 -23.99
N GLU A 413 18.72 -8.02 -24.41
CA GLU A 413 18.29 -8.48 -25.75
C GLU A 413 18.85 -7.61 -26.89
N SER A 414 19.31 -6.39 -26.60
CA SER A 414 19.92 -5.52 -27.61
C SER A 414 21.36 -5.91 -27.97
N GLU A 415 21.99 -6.75 -27.13
CA GLU A 415 23.38 -7.16 -27.29
C GLU A 415 23.47 -8.56 -27.88
N THR A 416 24.02 -8.66 -29.10
CA THR A 416 24.13 -9.95 -29.82
C THR A 416 25.22 -10.87 -29.27
N ASP A 417 26.18 -10.35 -28.52
CA ASP A 417 27.24 -11.11 -27.83
C ASP A 417 27.47 -10.52 -26.43
N GLN A 418 27.12 -11.29 -25.40
CA GLN A 418 27.23 -10.87 -23.99
C GLN A 418 28.52 -11.34 -23.32
N SER A 419 29.35 -12.13 -24.00
CA SER A 419 30.53 -12.78 -23.39
C SER A 419 31.62 -11.79 -22.96
N ASP A 420 31.69 -10.62 -23.61
CA ASP A 420 32.69 -9.58 -23.35
C ASP A 420 32.15 -8.38 -22.54
N ILE A 421 30.87 -8.38 -22.15
CA ILE A 421 30.25 -7.27 -21.41
C ILE A 421 30.60 -7.40 -19.92
N LYS A 422 31.39 -6.46 -19.41
CA LYS A 422 31.70 -6.40 -17.97
C LYS A 422 30.43 -6.10 -17.16
N PRO A 423 30.15 -6.85 -16.08
CA PRO A 423 29.00 -6.60 -15.22
C PRO A 423 29.08 -5.21 -14.59
N PRO A 424 27.96 -4.47 -14.44
CA PRO A 424 27.95 -3.22 -13.67
C PRO A 424 28.44 -3.44 -12.25
N THR A 425 29.32 -2.57 -11.76
CA THR A 425 29.81 -2.65 -10.39
C THR A 425 29.64 -1.36 -9.59
N ALA A 426 29.43 -1.51 -8.29
CA ALA A 426 29.28 -0.42 -7.33
C ALA A 426 30.04 -0.73 -6.04
N GLN A 427 30.29 0.29 -5.23
CA GLN A 427 30.83 0.12 -3.88
C GLN A 427 29.72 0.26 -2.86
N SER A 428 29.57 -0.73 -1.98
CA SER A 428 28.65 -0.68 -0.84
C SER A 428 29.39 -0.55 0.49
N ARG A 429 28.61 -0.28 1.54
CA ARG A 429 29.04 -0.34 2.94
C ARG A 429 28.91 -1.74 3.56
N MET A 430 28.40 -2.71 2.81
CA MET A 430 28.18 -4.07 3.26
C MET A 430 29.50 -4.84 3.17
N LYS A 431 30.32 -4.71 4.21
CA LYS A 431 31.67 -5.27 4.31
C LYS A 431 31.92 -5.78 5.72
N GLY A 432 32.59 -6.91 5.82
CA GLY A 432 32.96 -7.51 7.08
C GLY A 432 31.77 -8.16 7.79
N ARG A 433 31.92 -8.32 9.10
CA ARG A 433 30.83 -8.55 10.05
C ARG A 433 29.95 -7.31 10.20
N GLY A 434 28.64 -7.51 10.20
CA GLY A 434 27.69 -6.43 10.37
C GLY A 434 26.28 -6.82 9.99
N ARG A 435 25.39 -5.85 10.00
CA ARG A 435 23.97 -6.02 9.67
C ARG A 435 23.51 -4.89 8.77
N TRP A 436 22.80 -5.25 7.70
CA TRP A 436 22.33 -4.32 6.69
C TRP A 436 20.94 -4.74 6.19
N THR A 437 20.11 -3.78 5.83
CA THR A 437 18.92 -4.03 5.03
C THR A 437 19.26 -3.84 3.56
N VAL A 438 19.10 -4.87 2.75
CA VAL A 438 19.33 -4.83 1.31
C VAL A 438 18.00 -4.91 0.59
N LEU A 439 17.78 -4.06 -0.40
CA LEU A 439 16.69 -4.19 -1.37
C LEU A 439 17.31 -4.34 -2.76
N PHE A 440 17.06 -5.48 -3.41
CA PHE A 440 17.40 -5.71 -4.81
C PHE A 440 16.11 -5.77 -5.63
N ALA A 441 16.02 -4.95 -6.67
CA ALA A 441 14.83 -4.82 -7.50
C ALA A 441 15.17 -5.02 -8.98
N ASN A 442 14.36 -5.82 -9.66
CA ASN A 442 14.22 -5.83 -11.11
C ASN A 442 12.83 -5.26 -11.42
N VAL A 443 12.78 -3.97 -11.79
CA VAL A 443 11.54 -3.26 -12.05
C VAL A 443 11.70 -2.42 -13.30
N ASP A 444 10.68 -2.42 -14.14
CA ASP A 444 10.57 -1.69 -15.39
C ASP A 444 11.69 -2.07 -16.40
N ASN A 445 12.41 -3.20 -16.35
CA ASN A 445 13.70 -3.43 -17.08
C ASN A 445 14.91 -2.62 -16.55
N GLN A 446 15.00 -2.43 -15.24
CA GLN A 446 16.17 -1.85 -14.60
C GLN A 446 16.47 -2.54 -13.28
N LEU A 447 17.74 -2.90 -13.10
CA LEU A 447 18.22 -3.37 -11.81
C LEU A 447 18.57 -2.20 -10.89
N SER A 448 18.09 -2.25 -9.66
CA SER A 448 18.38 -1.27 -8.61
C SER A 448 18.73 -1.97 -7.30
N VAL A 449 19.76 -1.48 -6.62
CA VAL A 449 20.20 -1.99 -5.31
C VAL A 449 20.20 -0.87 -4.28
N PHE A 450 19.52 -1.09 -3.16
CA PHE A 450 19.56 -0.20 -2.01
C PHE A 450 20.19 -0.91 -0.83
N VAL A 451 21.10 -0.23 -0.14
CA VAL A 451 21.66 -0.69 1.13
C VAL A 451 21.29 0.33 2.19
N ASP A 452 20.49 -0.13 3.16
CA ASP A 452 19.91 0.65 4.25
C ASP A 452 19.17 1.90 3.75
N GLY A 453 18.34 1.68 2.73
CA GLY A 453 17.51 2.71 2.10
C GLY A 453 18.25 3.68 1.18
N LYS A 454 19.57 3.51 0.98
CA LYS A 454 20.35 4.33 0.03
C LYS A 454 20.59 3.56 -1.26
N LEU A 455 20.22 4.17 -2.39
CA LEU A 455 20.50 3.63 -3.72
C LEU A 455 22.02 3.58 -3.96
N LEU A 456 22.50 2.49 -4.52
CA LEU A 456 23.88 2.37 -5.01
C LEU A 456 24.02 2.97 -6.40
N GLU A 457 25.11 3.70 -6.62
CA GLU A 457 25.49 4.23 -7.93
C GLU A 457 26.47 3.25 -8.59
N PHE A 458 26.08 2.70 -9.73
CA PHE A 458 26.90 1.77 -10.52
C PHE A 458 27.79 2.53 -11.51
N ASP A 459 28.93 1.94 -11.83
CA ASP A 459 29.91 2.47 -12.79
C ASP A 459 29.40 2.52 -14.25
N ARG A 460 28.27 1.88 -14.53
CA ARG A 460 27.63 1.83 -15.85
C ARG A 460 26.12 1.57 -15.74
N SER A 461 25.45 1.53 -16.89
CA SER A 461 24.00 1.30 -16.99
C SER A 461 23.59 -0.01 -16.30
N THR A 462 22.48 0.04 -15.58
CA THR A 462 21.78 -1.11 -15.01
C THR A 462 20.45 -1.39 -15.71
N MET A 463 20.19 -0.68 -16.81
CA MET A 463 19.03 -0.87 -17.68
C MET A 463 19.38 -1.90 -18.75
N PHE A 464 18.38 -2.65 -19.19
CA PHE A 464 18.47 -3.60 -20.29
C PHE A 464 17.25 -3.50 -21.20
N VAL A 465 17.37 -3.97 -22.43
CA VAL A 465 16.24 -4.05 -23.35
C VAL A 465 15.53 -5.39 -23.19
N ARG A 466 14.21 -5.33 -23.07
CA ARG A 466 13.31 -6.48 -23.09
C ARG A 466 12.01 -6.11 -23.80
N SER A 467 11.61 -6.90 -24.80
CA SER A 467 10.38 -6.68 -25.57
C SER A 467 9.14 -7.25 -24.84
N PRO A 468 8.01 -6.51 -24.76
CA PRO A 468 6.76 -7.03 -24.19
C PRO A 468 6.25 -8.31 -24.88
N GLU A 469 6.61 -8.51 -26.15
CA GLU A 469 6.17 -9.64 -26.97
C GLU A 469 6.97 -10.93 -26.70
N THR A 470 8.13 -10.86 -26.03
CA THR A 470 9.01 -12.01 -25.78
C THR A 470 8.83 -12.62 -24.39
N ILE A 471 8.06 -11.99 -23.51
CA ILE A 471 7.95 -12.38 -22.09
C ILE A 471 6.62 -13.10 -21.85
N LEU A 472 6.69 -14.43 -21.78
CA LEU A 472 5.62 -15.25 -21.22
C LEU A 472 6.17 -15.97 -19.98
N PRO A 473 5.40 -16.08 -18.89
CA PRO A 473 5.83 -16.86 -17.73
C PRO A 473 6.04 -18.31 -18.14
N ARG A 474 7.04 -18.98 -17.55
CA ARG A 474 7.26 -20.42 -17.76
C ARG A 474 6.45 -21.21 -16.74
N ASP A 475 5.25 -21.64 -17.13
CA ASP A 475 4.28 -22.34 -16.27
C ASP A 475 4.17 -23.86 -16.53
N ASP A 476 4.81 -24.36 -17.60
CA ASP A 476 4.78 -25.76 -18.02
C ASP A 476 5.65 -26.71 -17.17
N ILE A 477 6.43 -26.15 -16.23
CA ILE A 477 7.35 -26.91 -15.38
C ILE A 477 6.99 -26.71 -13.90
N ILE A 478 6.58 -27.79 -13.24
CA ILE A 478 6.43 -27.83 -11.78
C ILE A 478 7.83 -27.95 -11.16
N PRO A 479 8.27 -27.03 -10.27
CA PRO A 479 9.60 -27.10 -9.67
C PRO A 479 9.74 -28.32 -8.75
N GLU A 480 10.48 -29.35 -9.17
CA GLU A 480 10.86 -30.46 -8.29
C GLU A 480 11.77 -29.94 -7.15
N PRO A 481 11.65 -30.45 -5.92
CA PRO A 481 12.61 -30.16 -4.86
C PRO A 481 14.05 -30.47 -5.30
N GLY A 482 14.92 -29.46 -5.30
CA GLY A 482 16.35 -29.60 -5.61
C GLY A 482 16.72 -29.30 -7.06
N ASN A 483 15.74 -29.09 -7.95
CA ASN A 483 15.99 -28.56 -9.28
C ASN A 483 16.12 -27.02 -9.22
N HIS A 484 17.30 -26.50 -9.53
CA HIS A 484 17.64 -25.07 -9.55
C HIS A 484 17.34 -24.41 -10.90
N THR A 485 16.29 -24.85 -11.60
CA THR A 485 15.88 -24.18 -12.84
C THR A 485 15.23 -22.83 -12.47
N PRO A 486 15.64 -21.70 -13.07
CA PRO A 486 14.98 -20.41 -12.86
C PRO A 486 13.53 -20.50 -13.38
N LEU A 487 12.58 -20.50 -12.44
CA LEU A 487 11.15 -20.59 -12.72
C LEU A 487 10.40 -19.44 -12.01
N ASP A 488 9.38 -18.90 -12.68
CA ASP A 488 8.56 -17.79 -12.18
C ASP A 488 7.71 -18.16 -10.95
N THR A 489 7.54 -19.46 -10.68
CA THR A 489 6.89 -20.00 -9.48
C THR A 489 7.86 -20.12 -8.28
N SER A 490 9.16 -19.92 -8.52
CA SER A 490 10.19 -19.79 -7.49
C SER A 490 11.06 -18.54 -7.73
N PRO A 491 10.49 -17.33 -7.68
CA PRO A 491 11.08 -16.20 -8.38
C PRO A 491 12.17 -15.46 -7.60
N VAL A 492 12.43 -15.78 -6.33
CA VAL A 492 13.44 -15.07 -5.52
C VAL A 492 14.41 -16.02 -4.83
N GLY A 493 15.71 -15.73 -4.91
CA GLY A 493 16.77 -16.51 -4.27
C GLY A 493 17.74 -15.65 -3.46
N ILE A 494 18.26 -16.25 -2.37
CA ILE A 494 19.32 -15.69 -1.54
C ILE A 494 20.40 -16.75 -1.38
N THR A 495 21.57 -16.51 -1.94
CA THR A 495 22.68 -17.46 -1.99
C THR A 495 23.82 -16.99 -1.10
N SER A 496 24.32 -17.87 -0.23
CA SER A 496 25.58 -17.68 0.49
C SER A 496 26.69 -18.46 -0.20
N ILE A 497 27.83 -17.81 -0.43
CA ILE A 497 29.03 -18.41 -1.04
C ILE A 497 30.23 -18.10 -0.14
N GLY A 498 30.78 -19.11 0.54
CA GLY A 498 31.90 -18.91 1.45
C GLY A 498 31.67 -17.94 2.61
N ALA A 499 30.40 -17.69 2.96
CA ALA A 499 29.99 -16.78 4.02
C ALA A 499 29.12 -17.48 5.07
N THR A 500 29.26 -17.05 6.32
CA THR A 500 28.34 -17.40 7.40
C THR A 500 27.39 -16.24 7.62
N VAL A 501 26.12 -16.45 7.30
CA VAL A 501 25.12 -15.38 7.33
C VAL A 501 23.83 -15.82 8.01
N ARG A 502 23.16 -14.84 8.60
CA ARG A 502 21.76 -14.92 9.02
C ARG A 502 20.95 -13.92 8.19
N VAL A 503 19.81 -14.36 7.69
CA VAL A 503 18.83 -13.50 7.03
C VAL A 503 17.51 -13.50 7.79
N SER A 504 16.83 -12.36 7.80
CA SER A 504 15.53 -12.16 8.45
C SER A 504 14.78 -11.01 7.79
N ASP A 505 13.54 -10.78 8.21
CA ASP A 505 12.69 -9.70 7.70
C ASP A 505 12.59 -9.73 6.15
N ILE A 506 12.49 -10.94 5.58
CA ILE A 506 12.52 -11.11 4.13
C ILE A 506 11.15 -10.72 3.57
N ARG A 507 11.15 -9.79 2.61
CA ARG A 507 9.96 -9.32 1.91
C ARG A 507 10.13 -9.56 0.42
N VAL A 508 9.17 -10.28 -0.16
CA VAL A 508 9.00 -10.36 -1.61
C VAL A 508 8.00 -9.27 -2.00
N LEU A 509 8.44 -8.40 -2.89
CA LEU A 509 7.71 -7.23 -3.33
C LEU A 509 7.49 -7.34 -4.84
N ARG A 510 6.40 -6.77 -5.34
CA ARG A 510 6.12 -6.61 -6.77
C ARG A 510 5.89 -5.15 -7.12
N ASP A 511 6.06 -4.79 -8.38
CA ASP A 511 5.60 -3.49 -8.87
C ASP A 511 4.07 -3.46 -9.11
N ILE A 512 3.53 -2.27 -9.43
CA ILE A 512 2.15 -2.08 -9.86
C ILE A 512 2.01 -2.54 -11.30
N TYR A 513 1.12 -3.51 -11.53
CA TYR A 513 0.74 -3.93 -12.86
C TYR A 513 -0.36 -3.01 -13.42
N TYR A 514 -0.05 -2.20 -14.44
CA TYR A 514 -1.05 -1.42 -15.15
C TYR A 514 -1.74 -2.27 -16.21
N ILE A 515 -3.02 -2.57 -15.96
CA ILE A 515 -3.85 -3.41 -16.80
C ILE A 515 -4.20 -2.64 -18.08
N GLY A 516 -3.97 -3.25 -19.24
CA GLY A 516 -4.42 -2.74 -20.53
C GLY A 516 -5.93 -2.88 -20.73
N ALA A 517 -6.76 -2.31 -19.87
CA ALA A 517 -8.22 -2.38 -19.98
C ALA A 517 -8.83 -1.12 -20.60
N VAL A 518 -9.89 -1.28 -21.40
CA VAL A 518 -10.73 -0.20 -21.91
C VAL A 518 -12.19 -0.51 -21.61
N ASP A 519 -12.95 0.50 -21.19
CA ASP A 519 -14.39 0.40 -20.91
C ASP A 519 -14.76 -0.67 -19.84
N VAL A 520 -15.89 -0.47 -19.17
CA VAL A 520 -16.49 -1.52 -18.35
C VAL A 520 -17.45 -2.26 -19.27
N GLY A 521 -17.33 -3.58 -19.39
CA GLY A 521 -18.27 -4.40 -20.14
C GLY A 521 -19.72 -4.17 -19.69
N ASN A 522 -20.68 -4.82 -20.36
CA ASN A 522 -22.10 -4.64 -20.04
C ASN A 522 -22.47 -5.03 -18.59
N ARG A 523 -21.57 -5.72 -17.86
CA ARG A 523 -21.72 -6.07 -16.45
C ARG A 523 -20.79 -5.22 -15.56
N PRO A 524 -21.28 -4.75 -14.40
CA PRO A 524 -20.43 -4.10 -13.41
C PRO A 524 -19.22 -4.98 -13.03
N GLY A 525 -18.01 -4.44 -13.15
CA GLY A 525 -16.75 -5.13 -12.81
C GLY A 525 -16.09 -5.91 -13.95
N GLU A 526 -16.72 -5.97 -15.13
CA GLU A 526 -16.13 -6.57 -16.33
C GLU A 526 -15.18 -5.56 -17.00
N LEU A 527 -13.90 -5.89 -17.16
CA LEU A 527 -12.92 -5.07 -17.90
C LEU A 527 -12.72 -5.68 -19.29
N LEU A 528 -12.76 -4.87 -20.36
CA LEU A 528 -12.34 -5.35 -21.68
C LEU A 528 -10.84 -5.14 -21.83
N GLU A 529 -10.07 -6.19 -21.59
CA GLU A 529 -8.62 -6.18 -21.69
C GLU A 529 -8.12 -6.19 -23.15
N ARG A 530 -6.94 -5.60 -23.35
CA ARG A 530 -6.13 -5.61 -24.57
C ARG A 530 -4.69 -5.87 -24.14
N SER A 531 -3.96 -6.60 -24.98
CA SER A 531 -2.53 -6.84 -24.76
C SER A 531 -1.70 -5.55 -24.80
N ARG A 532 -2.18 -4.57 -25.56
CA ARG A 532 -1.52 -3.27 -25.73
C ARG A 532 -2.55 -2.18 -25.98
N LEU A 533 -2.36 -1.02 -25.34
CA LEU A 533 -3.16 0.19 -25.53
C LEU A 533 -2.24 1.36 -25.81
N GLU A 534 -2.60 2.22 -26.78
CA GLU A 534 -1.84 3.43 -27.09
C GLU A 534 -2.73 4.67 -27.01
N TYR A 535 -2.20 5.74 -26.43
CA TYR A 535 -2.86 7.02 -26.23
C TYR A 535 -1.97 8.14 -26.76
N VAL A 536 -2.45 8.86 -27.77
CA VAL A 536 -1.74 10.00 -28.35
C VAL A 536 -2.15 11.29 -27.63
N LEU A 537 -1.19 12.07 -27.17
CA LEU A 537 -1.41 13.31 -26.43
C LEU A 537 -1.02 14.53 -27.25
N GLY A 538 -1.89 15.54 -27.22
CA GLY A 538 -1.62 16.86 -27.78
C GLY A 538 -0.66 17.71 -26.92
N PRO A 539 -0.33 18.94 -27.37
CA PRO A 539 0.66 19.83 -26.75
C PRO A 539 0.36 20.32 -25.33
N ASP A 540 -0.88 20.18 -24.86
CA ASP A 540 -1.31 20.57 -23.50
C ASP A 540 -2.12 19.46 -22.80
N GLN A 541 -1.94 18.22 -23.25
CA GLN A 541 -2.69 17.06 -22.77
C GLN A 541 -1.81 16.15 -21.92
N PHE A 542 -2.35 15.72 -20.80
CA PHE A 542 -1.70 14.80 -19.86
C PHE A 542 -2.48 13.50 -19.77
N PHE A 543 -1.79 12.37 -19.65
CA PHE A 543 -2.43 11.08 -19.38
C PHE A 543 -2.27 10.72 -17.91
N VAL A 544 -3.31 10.17 -17.28
CA VAL A 544 -3.30 9.87 -15.85
C VAL A 544 -3.85 8.48 -15.55
N LEU A 545 -3.25 7.77 -14.60
CA LEU A 545 -3.68 6.44 -14.14
C LEU A 545 -3.84 6.41 -12.62
N GLY A 546 -4.70 5.51 -12.14
CA GLY A 546 -4.75 5.17 -10.72
C GLY A 546 -3.82 4.02 -10.40
N ASP A 547 -3.17 4.09 -9.24
CA ASP A 547 -2.27 3.04 -8.75
C ASP A 547 -3.01 1.73 -8.41
N ASN A 548 -4.32 1.81 -8.16
CA ASN A 548 -5.19 0.64 -8.02
C ASN A 548 -5.81 0.32 -9.39
N SER A 549 -4.97 -0.21 -10.28
CA SER A 549 -5.27 -0.37 -11.71
C SER A 549 -6.63 -1.03 -11.98
N ALA A 550 -6.96 -2.13 -11.28
CA ALA A 550 -8.22 -2.87 -11.45
C ALA A 550 -9.46 -2.12 -10.94
N ALA A 551 -9.29 -1.09 -10.09
CA ALA A 551 -10.38 -0.39 -9.41
C ALA A 551 -10.33 1.13 -9.64
N SER A 552 -9.79 1.56 -10.77
CA SER A 552 -9.60 2.97 -11.09
C SER A 552 -10.39 3.39 -12.33
N LYS A 553 -11.31 4.34 -12.16
CA LYS A 553 -11.80 5.19 -13.25
C LYS A 553 -10.76 6.26 -13.55
N ASP A 554 -9.88 5.99 -14.50
CA ASP A 554 -8.83 6.89 -14.97
C ASP A 554 -8.84 7.02 -16.50
N GLY A 555 -7.78 7.58 -17.11
CA GLY A 555 -7.75 7.91 -18.53
C GLY A 555 -8.08 6.74 -19.46
N ARG A 556 -7.90 5.49 -19.01
CA ARG A 556 -8.29 4.28 -19.76
C ARG A 556 -9.80 4.10 -19.90
N MET A 557 -10.57 4.58 -18.93
CA MET A 557 -11.99 4.25 -18.72
C MET A 557 -12.95 5.36 -19.14
N TRP A 558 -12.42 6.52 -19.55
CA TRP A 558 -13.21 7.67 -19.98
C TRP A 558 -13.68 7.51 -21.43
N ARG A 559 -14.88 8.02 -21.72
CA ARG A 559 -15.62 7.91 -22.99
C ARG A 559 -15.36 9.08 -23.93
N GLU A 560 -15.27 10.31 -23.41
CA GLU A 560 -15.17 11.53 -24.22
C GLU A 560 -13.71 11.93 -24.53
N GLY A 561 -12.74 11.20 -23.99
CA GLY A 561 -11.31 11.38 -24.21
C GLY A 561 -10.48 10.67 -23.14
N HIS A 562 -9.17 10.54 -23.35
CA HIS A 562 -8.27 9.79 -22.45
C HIS A 562 -7.31 10.68 -21.65
N HIS A 563 -7.39 11.99 -21.85
CA HIS A 563 -6.43 12.95 -21.34
C HIS A 563 -7.08 13.97 -20.40
N VAL A 564 -6.22 14.66 -19.66
CA VAL A 564 -6.54 15.83 -18.87
C VAL A 564 -5.87 17.03 -19.53
N ASP A 565 -6.65 18.01 -19.93
CA ASP A 565 -6.10 19.27 -20.43
C ASP A 565 -5.41 20.06 -19.31
N ARG A 566 -4.35 20.79 -19.66
CA ARG A 566 -3.56 21.61 -18.72
C ARG A 566 -4.41 22.51 -17.83
N ASN A 567 -5.46 23.13 -18.36
CA ASN A 567 -6.34 24.04 -17.64
C ASN A 567 -7.27 23.34 -16.61
N LEU A 568 -7.37 22.01 -16.66
CA LEU A 568 -8.12 21.21 -15.69
C LEU A 568 -7.25 20.78 -14.50
N LEU A 569 -5.92 20.88 -14.60
CA LEU A 569 -5.02 20.61 -13.47
C LEU A 569 -5.24 21.65 -12.37
N ILE A 570 -5.48 21.16 -11.15
CA ILE A 570 -5.67 22.01 -9.96
C ILE A 570 -4.35 22.17 -9.21
N GLY A 571 -3.57 21.10 -9.08
CA GLY A 571 -2.31 21.16 -8.34
C GLY A 571 -1.70 19.82 -7.98
N LYS A 572 -0.56 19.88 -7.31
CA LYS A 572 0.21 18.71 -6.88
C LYS A 572 -0.16 18.28 -5.46
N ALA A 573 -0.47 17.00 -5.27
CA ALA A 573 -0.66 16.45 -3.94
C ALA A 573 0.70 16.31 -3.23
N LEU A 574 0.85 16.93 -2.06
CA LEU A 574 2.15 17.02 -1.36
C LEU A 574 2.26 16.08 -0.17
N VAL A 575 1.28 16.12 0.75
CA VAL A 575 1.38 15.50 2.07
C VAL A 575 0.04 14.92 2.50
N ILE A 576 0.07 13.73 3.11
CA ILE A 576 -1.04 13.22 3.94
C ILE A 576 -0.87 13.87 5.32
N PHE A 577 -1.73 14.83 5.68
CA PHE A 577 -1.52 15.67 6.87
C PHE A 577 -2.48 15.38 8.02
N TRP A 578 -3.55 14.61 7.76
CA TRP A 578 -4.52 14.23 8.79
C TRP A 578 -5.18 12.88 8.45
N PRO A 579 -4.42 11.78 8.52
CA PRO A 579 -5.00 10.43 8.41
C PRO A 579 -6.04 10.22 9.53
N HIS A 580 -6.92 9.23 9.38
CA HIS A 580 -7.97 8.97 10.37
C HIS A 580 -7.43 8.82 11.79
N ALA A 581 -8.28 9.13 12.78
CA ALA A 581 -7.92 8.95 14.18
C ALA A 581 -7.67 7.47 14.47
N VAL A 582 -6.67 7.19 15.31
CA VAL A 582 -6.41 5.81 15.77
C VAL A 582 -7.67 5.31 16.51
N SER A 583 -8.03 4.03 16.31
CA SER A 583 -9.18 3.41 16.97
C SER A 583 -9.18 3.71 18.48
N PRO A 584 -10.36 3.96 19.12
CA PRO A 584 -10.47 4.21 20.56
C PRO A 584 -9.81 3.15 21.46
N GLN A 585 -9.57 1.95 20.93
CA GLN A 585 -8.85 0.86 21.60
C GLN A 585 -7.37 1.21 21.89
N TRP A 586 -6.77 2.15 21.15
CA TRP A 586 -5.42 2.67 21.33
C TRP A 586 -5.39 4.03 22.05
N SER A 587 -6.36 4.28 22.95
CA SER A 587 -6.38 5.51 23.75
C SER A 587 -5.15 5.64 24.64
N VAL A 588 -4.49 6.80 24.61
CA VAL A 588 -3.44 7.15 25.57
C VAL A 588 -4.13 7.60 26.87
N PRO A 589 -3.88 6.93 28.01
CA PRO A 589 -4.38 7.41 29.30
C PRO A 589 -3.55 8.63 29.71
N VAL A 590 -4.18 9.80 29.81
CA VAL A 590 -3.58 11.01 30.37
C VAL A 590 -4.06 11.15 31.81
N ASN A 591 -3.11 11.17 32.73
CA ASN A 591 -3.41 11.27 34.15
C ASN A 591 -3.14 12.70 34.64
N LEU A 592 -4.21 13.47 34.87
CA LEU A 592 -4.16 14.84 35.40
C LEU A 592 -4.50 14.83 36.89
N GLY A 593 -3.73 14.08 37.68
CA GLY A 593 -3.82 14.00 39.14
C GLY A 593 -5.09 13.32 39.67
N ILE A 594 -6.24 14.01 39.56
CA ILE A 594 -7.55 13.57 40.06
C ILE A 594 -8.48 13.09 38.92
N VAL A 595 -8.09 13.33 37.67
CA VAL A 595 -8.87 12.97 36.47
C VAL A 595 -8.01 12.11 35.55
N GLN A 596 -8.48 10.89 35.29
CA GLN A 596 -7.93 10.04 34.25
C GLN A 596 -8.76 10.25 32.96
N MET A 597 -8.18 10.94 31.98
CA MET A 597 -8.80 11.16 30.68
C MET A 597 -8.21 10.21 29.63
N ARG A 598 -9.07 9.52 28.89
CA ARG A 598 -8.68 8.81 27.67
C ARG A 598 -8.94 9.74 26.49
N LEU A 599 -7.87 10.21 25.82
CA LEU A 599 -8.01 11.07 24.65
C LEU A 599 -8.48 10.21 23.45
N PRO A 600 -9.71 10.41 22.91
CA PRO A 600 -10.27 9.54 21.88
C PRO A 600 -9.89 9.96 20.44
N CYS A 601 -9.05 10.98 20.27
CA CYS A 601 -8.91 11.70 19.00
C CYS A 601 -7.45 11.92 18.56
N TRP A 602 -6.54 10.98 18.85
CA TRP A 602 -5.14 11.16 18.45
C TRP A 602 -4.99 10.93 16.93
N PRO A 603 -4.48 11.91 16.15
CA PRO A 603 -4.18 11.72 14.74
C PRO A 603 -3.18 10.57 14.57
N ASN A 604 -3.34 9.76 13.53
CA ASN A 604 -2.38 8.71 13.24
C ASN A 604 -1.10 9.33 12.61
N PHE A 605 -0.25 9.97 13.44
CA PHE A 605 0.97 10.65 12.97
C PHE A 605 1.91 9.72 12.20
N ALA A 606 1.91 8.41 12.48
CA ALA A 606 2.72 7.44 11.74
C ALA A 606 2.33 7.34 10.25
N ARG A 607 1.11 7.73 9.89
CA ARG A 607 0.63 7.79 8.51
C ARG A 607 0.82 9.16 7.86
N MET A 608 1.26 10.17 8.59
CA MET A 608 1.58 11.47 7.99
C MET A 608 2.90 11.35 7.22
N ARG A 609 2.86 11.61 5.92
CA ARG A 609 4.03 11.48 5.04
C ARG A 609 3.87 12.32 3.79
N PHE A 610 5.01 12.67 3.18
CA PHE A 610 5.02 13.19 1.82
C PHE A 610 4.51 12.13 0.86
N ILE A 611 3.69 12.56 -0.09
CA ILE A 611 3.18 11.72 -1.16
C ILE A 611 4.31 11.52 -2.16
N ARG A 612 4.66 10.25 -2.36
CA ARG A 612 5.65 9.79 -3.32
C ARG A 612 4.86 8.99 -4.36
#